data_AF-A0A0Q9TGB6-F1
#
_entry.id   AF-A0A0Q9TGB6-F1
#
_cell.length_a   1.000
_cell.length_b   1.000
_cell.length_c   1.000
_cell.angle_alpha   90.00
_cell.angle_beta   90.00
_cell.angle_gamma   90.00
#
_symmetry.space_group_name_H-M   'P 1'
#
loop_
_entity.id
_entity.type
_entity.pdbx_description
1 polymer ?
#
loop_
_entity_poly.entity_id
_entity_poly.type
_entity_poly.pdbx_seq_one_letter_code
_entity_poly.pdbx_strand_id
1 'polypeptide(L)'
;MSEACDHEAILTAARSRRTALRSRAIDDAYRDPHTEELLAQMLDESDDLVFAKPVIAARLGDCAGAHGDAALRRAIRVSGPGSRDVRCASLLALAKRIGPLATPDLVDGLTTPDGVVKDYAVHGLAGAGDDRAFEQVLRHLRSVLRRKRPSQSQVVASALSYLARHVSDRARRSDLVAFVRRHWDALDQAEWFAELWPDAAPGGPDPDEVRAPSDAAIQEWVRRGLFGPLPPPPP
;
A
#
# COMPACT_ATOMS: atom_id res chain seq x y z
N MET A 1 6.88 -40.25 8.33
CA MET A 1 6.48 -39.82 9.69
C MET A 1 7.72 -39.17 10.29
N SER A 2 7.86 -37.86 10.51
CA SER A 2 6.91 -36.87 11.01
C SER A 2 7.43 -35.47 10.63
N GLU A 3 7.04 -34.95 9.46
CA GLU A 3 7.25 -33.55 9.06
C GLU A 3 5.94 -32.90 8.60
N ALA A 4 4.81 -33.59 8.84
CA ALA A 4 3.57 -32.91 9.19
C ALA A 4 3.83 -32.26 10.55
N CYS A 5 4.63 -31.20 10.55
CA CYS A 5 4.56 -30.14 11.53
C CYS A 5 3.07 -29.87 11.73
N ASP A 6 2.66 -29.66 12.98
CA ASP A 6 1.27 -29.73 13.41
C ASP A 6 0.45 -28.53 12.89
N HIS A 7 0.34 -28.39 11.56
CA HIS A 7 -0.38 -27.34 10.85
C HIS A 7 -1.83 -27.34 11.30
N GLU A 8 -2.40 -28.53 11.50
CA GLU A 8 -3.75 -28.69 12.02
C GLU A 8 -3.85 -28.14 13.45
N ALA A 9 -2.91 -28.40 14.35
CA ALA A 9 -2.93 -27.75 15.66
C ALA A 9 -2.66 -26.26 15.59
N ILE A 10 -1.78 -25.77 14.72
CA ILE A 10 -1.53 -24.33 14.50
C ILE A 10 -2.84 -23.66 14.09
N LEU A 11 -3.52 -24.16 13.06
CA LEU A 11 -4.79 -23.61 12.59
C LEU A 11 -5.91 -23.75 13.64
N THR A 12 -5.96 -24.87 14.35
CA THR A 12 -6.92 -25.08 15.44
C THR A 12 -6.69 -24.10 16.59
N ALA A 13 -5.43 -23.87 16.96
CA ALA A 13 -5.06 -22.90 18.00
C ALA A 13 -5.32 -21.45 17.56
N ALA A 14 -5.14 -21.12 16.27
CA ALA A 14 -5.49 -19.81 15.71
C ALA A 14 -6.99 -19.51 15.79
N ARG A 15 -7.84 -20.54 15.74
CA ARG A 15 -9.31 -20.42 15.96
C ARG A 15 -9.71 -20.38 17.43
N SER A 16 -8.76 -20.50 18.37
CA SER A 16 -9.06 -20.47 19.79
C SER A 16 -9.64 -19.11 20.22
N ARG A 17 -10.64 -19.14 21.11
CA ARG A 17 -11.14 -17.94 21.82
C ARG A 17 -10.13 -17.39 22.82
N ARG A 18 -9.12 -18.17 23.21
CA ARG A 18 -8.06 -17.73 24.11
C ARG A 18 -7.02 -16.94 23.31
N THR A 19 -6.96 -15.63 23.55
CA THR A 19 -6.01 -14.72 22.88
C THR A 19 -4.56 -15.22 22.93
N ALA A 20 -4.11 -15.77 24.06
CA ALA A 20 -2.75 -16.29 24.19
C ALA A 20 -2.44 -17.49 23.26
N LEU A 21 -3.39 -18.44 23.12
CA LEU A 21 -3.21 -19.58 22.22
C LEU A 21 -3.20 -19.14 20.77
N ARG A 22 -4.07 -18.19 20.43
CA ARG A 22 -4.15 -17.60 19.11
C ARG A 22 -2.90 -16.82 18.73
N SER A 23 -2.39 -15.97 19.62
CA SER A 23 -1.14 -15.24 19.39
C SER A 23 0.02 -16.20 19.18
N ARG A 24 0.14 -17.23 20.03
CA ARG A 24 1.15 -18.27 19.88
C ARG A 24 1.03 -19.01 18.54
N ALA A 25 -0.18 -19.35 18.12
CA ALA A 25 -0.40 -20.01 16.83
C ALA A 25 0.04 -19.15 15.64
N ILE A 26 -0.21 -17.84 15.69
CA ILE A 26 0.26 -16.91 14.67
C ILE A 26 1.79 -16.84 14.66
N ASP A 27 2.42 -16.79 15.84
CA ASP A 27 3.88 -16.79 15.96
C ASP A 27 4.50 -18.11 15.50
N ASP A 28 3.85 -19.24 15.77
CA ASP A 28 4.27 -20.57 15.31
C ASP A 28 4.16 -20.65 13.78
N ALA A 29 3.05 -20.16 13.19
CA ALA A 29 2.89 -20.06 11.74
C ALA A 29 3.96 -19.16 11.08
N TYR A 30 4.48 -18.14 11.78
CA TYR A 30 5.58 -17.31 11.25
C TYR A 30 6.93 -18.02 11.22
N ARG A 31 7.15 -19.00 12.09
CA ARG A 31 8.40 -19.76 12.15
C ARG A 31 8.35 -21.02 11.28
N ASP A 32 7.16 -21.37 10.79
CA ASP A 32 6.93 -22.57 10.00
C ASP A 32 7.45 -22.41 8.55
N PRO A 33 8.11 -23.43 7.96
CA PRO A 33 8.50 -23.42 6.55
C PRO A 33 7.34 -23.18 5.55
N HIS A 34 6.11 -23.55 5.94
CA HIS A 34 4.87 -23.34 5.20
C HIS A 34 4.12 -22.08 5.63
N THR A 35 4.83 -21.10 6.20
CA THR A 35 4.27 -19.84 6.71
C THR A 35 3.29 -19.18 5.73
N GLU A 36 3.61 -19.14 4.45
CA GLU A 36 2.76 -18.47 3.47
C GLU A 36 1.39 -19.13 3.30
N GLU A 37 1.36 -20.46 3.28
CA GLU A 37 0.13 -21.25 3.18
C GLU A 37 -0.70 -21.11 4.46
N LEU A 38 -0.06 -21.25 5.63
CA LEU A 38 -0.72 -21.13 6.93
C LEU A 38 -1.33 -19.73 7.13
N LEU A 39 -0.60 -18.67 6.82
CA LEU A 39 -1.10 -17.30 6.94
C LEU A 39 -2.23 -17.01 5.96
N ALA A 40 -2.17 -17.54 4.73
CA ALA A 40 -3.25 -17.40 3.76
C ALA A 40 -4.53 -18.06 4.28
N GLN A 41 -4.44 -19.28 4.83
CA GLN A 41 -5.57 -19.98 5.45
C GLN A 41 -6.12 -19.22 6.67
N MET A 42 -5.25 -18.74 7.57
CA MET A 42 -5.65 -17.96 8.74
C MET A 42 -6.38 -16.66 8.37
N LEU A 43 -5.95 -15.98 7.30
CA LEU A 43 -6.57 -14.75 6.82
C LEU A 43 -8.01 -14.98 6.34
N ASP A 44 -8.25 -16.11 5.66
CA ASP A 44 -9.55 -16.49 5.11
C ASP A 44 -10.53 -17.01 6.15
N GLU A 45 -10.07 -17.89 7.04
CA GLU A 45 -10.98 -18.78 7.77
C GLU A 45 -11.47 -18.26 9.13
N SER A 46 -10.90 -17.17 9.64
CA SER A 46 -11.15 -16.79 11.04
C SER A 46 -11.80 -15.43 11.18
N ASP A 47 -13.12 -15.40 11.29
CA ASP A 47 -13.88 -14.18 11.61
C ASP A 47 -13.51 -13.59 12.98
N ASP A 48 -13.02 -14.42 13.90
CA ASP A 48 -12.60 -14.01 15.24
C ASP A 48 -11.24 -13.30 15.28
N LEU A 49 -10.48 -13.29 14.17
CA LEU A 49 -9.14 -12.68 14.07
C LEU A 49 -9.15 -11.19 13.68
N VAL A 50 -10.25 -10.45 13.88
CA VAL A 50 -10.40 -9.05 13.41
C VAL A 50 -9.15 -8.19 13.66
N PHE A 51 -8.56 -8.27 14.85
CA PHE A 51 -7.36 -7.49 15.21
C PHE A 51 -6.04 -8.07 14.68
N ALA A 52 -5.97 -9.37 14.41
CA ALA A 52 -4.78 -10.04 13.91
C ALA A 52 -4.70 -10.04 12.37
N LYS A 53 -5.85 -9.98 11.67
CA LYS A 53 -5.90 -10.01 10.20
C LYS A 53 -5.05 -8.93 9.52
N PRO A 54 -4.98 -7.67 9.98
CA PRO A 54 -4.09 -6.69 9.37
C PRO A 54 -2.61 -7.09 9.46
N VAL A 55 -2.19 -7.67 10.59
CA VAL A 55 -0.81 -8.15 10.78
C VAL A 55 -0.53 -9.36 9.89
N ILE A 56 -1.45 -10.33 9.85
CA ILE A 56 -1.36 -11.51 8.98
C ILE A 56 -1.25 -11.08 7.52
N ALA A 57 -2.09 -10.14 7.07
CA ALA A 57 -2.05 -9.59 5.71
C ALA A 57 -0.70 -8.92 5.42
N ALA A 58 -0.21 -8.06 6.32
CA ALA A 58 1.07 -7.39 6.14
C ALA A 58 2.24 -8.39 6.03
N ARG A 59 2.22 -9.47 6.82
CA ARG A 59 3.21 -10.56 6.77
C ARG A 59 3.14 -11.39 5.50
N LEU A 60 1.94 -11.68 4.99
CA LEU A 60 1.79 -12.29 3.66
C LEU A 60 2.44 -11.44 2.56
N GLY A 61 2.52 -10.12 2.76
CA GLY A 61 3.25 -9.20 1.89
C GLY A 61 4.77 -9.39 1.91
N ASP A 62 5.33 -9.96 2.98
CA ASP A 62 6.76 -10.30 3.13
C ASP A 62 7.09 -11.72 2.63
N CYS A 63 6.09 -12.58 2.51
CA CYS A 63 6.26 -13.95 2.05
C CYS A 63 6.34 -14.06 0.53
N ALA A 64 7.03 -15.10 0.04
CA ALA A 64 6.91 -15.58 -1.34
C ALA A 64 5.97 -16.80 -1.39
N GLY A 65 5.30 -17.04 -2.52
CA GLY A 65 4.39 -18.20 -2.70
C GLY A 65 3.23 -17.91 -3.66
N ALA A 66 2.27 -18.82 -3.77
CA ALA A 66 1.12 -18.68 -4.67
C ALA A 66 -0.22 -18.44 -3.96
N HIS A 67 -0.33 -18.75 -2.66
CA HIS A 67 -1.58 -18.71 -1.91
C HIS A 67 -1.94 -17.30 -1.41
N GLY A 68 -0.92 -16.51 -1.10
CA GLY A 68 -1.03 -15.17 -0.51
C GLY A 68 -1.78 -14.19 -1.39
N ASP A 69 -1.53 -14.19 -2.70
CA ASP A 69 -2.19 -13.28 -3.64
C ASP A 69 -3.72 -13.44 -3.59
N ALA A 70 -4.19 -14.68 -3.62
CA ALA A 70 -5.62 -14.99 -3.63
C ALA A 70 -6.28 -14.64 -2.28
N ALA A 71 -5.61 -14.96 -1.16
CA ALA A 71 -6.07 -14.60 0.18
C ALA A 71 -6.14 -13.07 0.38
N LEU A 72 -5.10 -12.33 -0.03
CA LEU A 72 -5.08 -10.87 0.03
C LEU A 72 -6.20 -10.25 -0.81
N ARG A 73 -6.43 -10.74 -2.04
CA ARG A 73 -7.54 -10.27 -2.87
C ARG A 73 -8.91 -10.55 -2.26
N ARG A 74 -9.10 -11.68 -1.60
CA ARG A 74 -10.34 -11.95 -0.84
C ARG A 74 -10.48 -10.97 0.32
N ALA A 75 -9.43 -10.74 1.08
CA ALA A 75 -9.40 -9.82 2.22
C ALA A 75 -9.70 -8.36 1.84
N ILE A 76 -9.25 -7.89 0.66
CA ILE A 76 -9.58 -6.56 0.10
C ILE A 76 -11.09 -6.37 -0.09
N ARG A 77 -11.81 -7.45 -0.40
CA ARG A 77 -13.26 -7.46 -0.66
C ARG A 77 -14.12 -7.67 0.58
N VAL A 78 -13.52 -7.95 1.74
CA VAL A 78 -14.27 -8.11 2.99
C VAL A 78 -15.04 -6.83 3.30
N SER A 79 -16.26 -6.99 3.80
CA SER A 79 -17.15 -5.88 4.16
C SER A 79 -17.69 -6.03 5.58
N GLY A 80 -18.20 -4.95 6.14
CA GLY A 80 -18.79 -4.93 7.48
C GLY A 80 -17.95 -4.19 8.52
N PRO A 81 -18.47 -4.05 9.75
CA PRO A 81 -17.76 -3.38 10.84
C PRO A 81 -16.38 -3.98 11.09
N GLY A 82 -15.37 -3.14 11.29
CA GLY A 82 -13.99 -3.60 11.57
C GLY A 82 -13.22 -4.12 10.35
N SER A 83 -13.80 -4.15 9.14
CA SER A 83 -13.09 -4.64 7.94
C SER A 83 -12.08 -3.66 7.33
N ARG A 84 -12.11 -2.38 7.73
CA ARG A 84 -11.25 -1.34 7.13
C ARG A 84 -9.77 -1.69 7.19
N ASP A 85 -9.28 -2.02 8.38
CA ASP A 85 -7.84 -2.17 8.62
C ASP A 85 -7.27 -3.37 7.84
N VAL A 86 -8.02 -4.47 7.76
CA VAL A 86 -7.60 -5.63 6.96
C VAL A 86 -7.58 -5.27 5.47
N ARG A 87 -8.56 -4.54 4.94
CA ARG A 87 -8.56 -4.11 3.53
C ARG A 87 -7.37 -3.22 3.21
N CYS A 88 -7.08 -2.25 4.08
CA CYS A 88 -5.93 -1.36 3.96
C CYS A 88 -4.61 -2.13 3.97
N ALA A 89 -4.42 -3.02 4.95
CA ALA A 89 -3.23 -3.85 5.05
C ALA A 89 -3.08 -4.78 3.84
N SER A 90 -4.17 -5.39 3.36
CA SER A 90 -4.14 -6.29 2.21
C SER A 90 -3.80 -5.57 0.90
N LEU A 91 -4.23 -4.33 0.70
CA LEU A 91 -3.82 -3.52 -0.46
C LEU A 91 -2.30 -3.28 -0.47
N LEU A 92 -1.72 -2.86 0.65
CA LEU A 92 -0.27 -2.63 0.75
C LEU A 92 0.52 -3.93 0.64
N ALA A 93 0.06 -4.99 1.30
CA ALA A 93 0.71 -6.30 1.23
C ALA A 93 0.74 -6.85 -0.20
N LEU A 94 -0.37 -6.72 -0.94
CA LEU A 94 -0.43 -7.14 -2.33
C LEU A 94 0.52 -6.31 -3.20
N ALA A 95 0.53 -4.98 -3.03
CA ALA A 95 1.46 -4.09 -3.73
C ALA A 95 2.93 -4.44 -3.43
N LYS A 96 3.26 -4.71 -2.17
CA LYS A 96 4.60 -5.11 -1.75
C LYS A 96 5.03 -6.43 -2.39
N ARG A 97 4.12 -7.39 -2.45
CA ARG A 97 4.36 -8.77 -2.87
C ARG A 97 4.49 -8.94 -4.38
N ILE A 98 3.55 -8.39 -5.15
CA ILE A 98 3.47 -8.61 -6.61
C ILE A 98 3.75 -7.35 -7.43
N GLY A 99 4.11 -6.26 -6.78
CA GLY A 99 4.56 -5.03 -7.45
C GLY A 99 3.50 -4.46 -8.40
N PRO A 100 3.90 -4.10 -9.63
CA PRO A 100 2.99 -3.53 -10.65
C PRO A 100 1.76 -4.37 -10.96
N LEU A 101 1.82 -5.69 -10.74
CA LEU A 101 0.69 -6.59 -10.98
C LEU A 101 -0.50 -6.32 -10.03
N ALA A 102 -0.29 -5.63 -8.92
CA ALA A 102 -1.34 -5.18 -8.01
C ALA A 102 -2.11 -3.93 -8.50
N THR A 103 -1.67 -3.27 -9.57
CA THR A 103 -2.28 -2.00 -10.04
C THR A 103 -3.80 -2.09 -10.24
N PRO A 104 -4.37 -3.16 -10.85
CA PRO A 104 -5.82 -3.28 -10.98
C PRO A 104 -6.54 -3.31 -9.62
N ASP A 105 -6.03 -4.09 -8.66
CA ASP A 105 -6.59 -4.20 -7.31
C ASP A 105 -6.54 -2.86 -6.56
N LEU A 106 -5.45 -2.09 -6.74
CA LEU A 106 -5.30 -0.76 -6.15
C LEU A 106 -6.21 0.28 -6.81
N VAL A 107 -6.38 0.23 -8.15
CA VAL A 107 -7.33 1.09 -8.87
C VAL A 107 -8.75 0.85 -8.38
N ASP A 108 -9.15 -0.41 -8.19
CA ASP A 108 -10.44 -0.75 -7.60
C ASP A 108 -10.56 -0.15 -6.18
N GLY A 109 -9.48 -0.20 -5.40
CA GLY A 109 -9.38 0.47 -4.10
C GLY A 109 -9.68 1.98 -4.14
N LEU A 110 -9.36 2.69 -5.23
CA LEU A 110 -9.69 4.13 -5.38
C LEU A 110 -11.20 4.39 -5.60
N THR A 111 -11.96 3.37 -5.99
CA THR A 111 -13.40 3.47 -6.29
C THR A 111 -14.30 3.25 -5.07
N THR A 112 -13.77 2.66 -4.00
CA THR A 112 -14.48 2.42 -2.72
C THR A 112 -15.12 3.70 -2.15
N PRO A 113 -16.18 3.63 -1.32
CA PRO A 113 -16.66 4.82 -0.59
C PRO A 113 -15.79 5.18 0.62
N ASP A 114 -14.99 4.24 1.16
CA ASP A 114 -14.16 4.46 2.34
C ASP A 114 -12.89 5.27 2.01
N GLY A 115 -12.81 6.51 2.52
CA GLY A 115 -11.68 7.41 2.27
C GLY A 115 -10.33 6.84 2.70
N VAL A 116 -10.26 6.11 3.81
CA VAL A 116 -8.99 5.54 4.30
C VAL A 116 -8.50 4.45 3.37
N VAL A 117 -9.40 3.61 2.85
CA VAL A 117 -9.05 2.57 1.87
C VAL A 117 -8.52 3.19 0.57
N LYS A 118 -9.06 4.35 0.15
CA LYS A 118 -8.50 5.09 -1.00
C LYS A 118 -7.08 5.56 -0.74
N ASP A 119 -6.82 6.14 0.42
CA ASP A 119 -5.50 6.67 0.77
C ASP A 119 -4.46 5.53 0.76
N TYR A 120 -4.82 4.36 1.30
CA TYR A 120 -3.97 3.15 1.23
C TYR A 120 -3.78 2.60 -0.19
N ALA A 121 -4.80 2.69 -1.06
CA ALA A 121 -4.64 2.36 -2.47
C ALA A 121 -3.63 3.31 -3.16
N VAL A 122 -3.67 4.61 -2.87
CA VAL A 122 -2.67 5.58 -3.37
C VAL A 122 -1.27 5.24 -2.84
N HIS A 123 -1.12 4.91 -1.55
CA HIS A 123 0.15 4.48 -0.99
C HIS A 123 0.72 3.25 -1.71
N GLY A 124 -0.12 2.25 -1.98
CA GLY A 124 0.27 1.06 -2.74
C GLY A 124 0.72 1.40 -4.17
N LEU A 125 -0.03 2.26 -4.86
CA LEU A 125 0.31 2.71 -6.21
C LEU A 125 1.63 3.48 -6.23
N ALA A 126 1.83 4.41 -5.30
CA ALA A 126 3.06 5.19 -5.21
C ALA A 126 4.30 4.31 -5.01
N GLY A 127 4.18 3.22 -4.25
CA GLY A 127 5.32 2.36 -3.96
C GLY A 127 5.57 1.26 -5.00
N ALA A 128 4.53 0.79 -5.70
CA ALA A 128 4.64 -0.40 -6.55
C ALA A 128 3.80 -0.38 -7.84
N GLY A 129 2.90 0.57 -8.01
CA GLY A 129 2.03 0.66 -9.19
C GLY A 129 2.78 0.98 -10.48
N ASP A 130 2.10 0.72 -11.60
CA ASP A 130 2.53 1.17 -12.94
C ASP A 130 1.63 2.29 -13.50
N ASP A 131 1.93 2.75 -14.71
CA ASP A 131 1.30 3.90 -15.36
C ASP A 131 -0.21 3.76 -15.61
N ARG A 132 -0.80 2.55 -15.48
CA ARG A 132 -2.22 2.32 -15.78
C ARG A 132 -3.18 3.08 -14.85
N ALA A 133 -2.70 3.60 -13.72
CA ALA A 133 -3.51 4.32 -12.74
C ALA A 133 -3.32 5.87 -12.77
N PHE A 134 -2.60 6.42 -13.75
CA PHE A 134 -2.26 7.85 -13.83
C PHE A 134 -3.48 8.77 -13.62
N GLU A 135 -4.51 8.58 -14.44
CA GLU A 135 -5.72 9.42 -14.42
C GLU A 135 -6.52 9.27 -13.12
N GLN A 136 -6.56 8.06 -12.55
CA GLN A 136 -7.27 7.78 -11.31
C GLN A 136 -6.59 8.47 -10.13
N VAL A 137 -5.26 8.43 -10.05
CA VAL A 137 -4.49 9.11 -8.99
C VAL A 137 -4.55 10.63 -9.15
N LEU A 138 -4.43 11.17 -10.38
CA LEU A 138 -4.56 12.61 -10.61
C LEU A 138 -5.95 13.13 -10.20
N ARG A 139 -7.02 12.40 -10.53
CA ARG A 139 -8.39 12.73 -10.11
C ARG A 139 -8.54 12.68 -8.60
N HIS A 140 -7.95 11.67 -7.96
CA HIS A 140 -7.97 11.54 -6.50
C HIS A 140 -7.25 12.73 -5.84
N LEU A 141 -6.03 13.08 -6.28
CA LEU A 141 -5.26 14.22 -5.76
C LEU A 141 -6.04 15.53 -5.86
N ARG A 142 -6.64 15.81 -7.02
CA ARG A 142 -7.55 16.98 -7.20
C ARG A 142 -8.69 16.98 -6.17
N SER A 143 -9.27 15.82 -5.91
CA SER A 143 -10.34 15.68 -4.91
C SER A 143 -9.85 15.87 -3.48
N VAL A 144 -8.63 15.45 -3.16
CA VAL A 144 -8.02 15.60 -1.83
C VAL A 144 -7.75 17.08 -1.56
N LEU A 145 -7.03 17.77 -2.46
CA LEU A 145 -6.66 19.18 -2.28
C LEU A 145 -7.87 20.11 -2.12
N ARG A 146 -9.03 19.76 -2.70
CA ARG A 146 -10.28 20.52 -2.53
C ARG A 146 -10.86 20.47 -1.11
N ARG A 147 -10.50 19.47 -0.29
CA ARG A 147 -11.13 19.21 1.01
C ARG A 147 -10.52 20.00 2.18
N LYS A 148 -9.39 20.73 1.99
CA LYS A 148 -8.70 21.55 3.00
C LYS A 148 -8.60 20.88 4.39
N ARG A 149 -8.14 19.62 4.47
CA ARG A 149 -7.96 18.91 5.75
C ARG A 149 -6.47 18.78 6.11
N PRO A 150 -6.06 19.05 7.36
CA PRO A 150 -4.66 18.98 7.77
C PRO A 150 -4.05 17.57 7.77
N SER A 151 -4.87 16.50 7.79
CA SER A 151 -4.40 15.11 7.84
C SER A 151 -4.06 14.49 6.46
N GLN A 152 -3.91 15.30 5.40
CA GLN A 152 -3.79 14.83 4.01
C GLN A 152 -2.36 14.84 3.46
N SER A 153 -1.38 15.33 4.22
CA SER A 153 0.00 15.53 3.74
C SER A 153 0.60 14.24 3.14
N GLN A 154 0.46 13.10 3.81
CA GLN A 154 1.05 11.84 3.34
C GLN A 154 0.39 11.28 2.07
N VAL A 155 -0.94 11.39 1.92
CA VAL A 155 -1.64 10.93 0.71
C VAL A 155 -1.36 11.84 -0.47
N VAL A 156 -1.25 13.16 -0.25
CA VAL A 156 -0.81 14.12 -1.26
C VAL A 156 0.60 13.79 -1.73
N ALA A 157 1.51 13.54 -0.79
CA ALA A 157 2.88 13.17 -1.12
C ALA A 157 2.95 11.88 -1.93
N SER A 158 2.21 10.84 -1.52
CA SER A 158 2.16 9.57 -2.24
C SER A 158 1.57 9.73 -3.64
N ALA A 159 0.49 10.49 -3.79
CA ALA A 159 -0.11 10.75 -5.10
C ALA A 159 0.85 11.51 -6.02
N LEU A 160 1.55 12.53 -5.51
CA LEU A 160 2.54 13.28 -6.28
C LEU A 160 3.74 12.42 -6.65
N SER A 161 4.27 11.61 -5.73
CA SER A 161 5.35 10.67 -6.01
C SER A 161 4.96 9.67 -7.10
N TYR A 162 3.74 9.10 -7.02
CA TYR A 162 3.23 8.23 -8.08
C TYR A 162 3.19 8.95 -9.43
N LEU A 163 2.54 10.13 -9.50
CA LEU A 163 2.39 10.86 -10.75
C LEU A 163 3.75 11.25 -11.33
N ALA A 164 4.68 11.71 -10.50
CA ALA A 164 6.03 12.11 -10.88
C ALA A 164 6.86 10.95 -11.45
N ARG A 165 6.69 9.72 -10.94
CA ARG A 165 7.30 8.51 -11.53
C ARG A 165 6.78 8.19 -12.93
N HIS A 166 5.56 8.63 -13.24
CA HIS A 166 4.78 8.21 -14.41
C HIS A 166 4.51 9.34 -15.42
N VAL A 167 5.25 10.46 -15.34
CA VAL A 167 5.25 11.53 -16.36
C VAL A 167 6.20 11.25 -17.54
N SER A 168 5.98 10.11 -18.21
CA SER A 168 6.85 9.63 -19.28
C SER A 168 6.81 10.51 -20.55
N ASP A 169 5.66 11.07 -20.90
CA ASP A 169 5.52 11.98 -22.04
C ASP A 169 5.61 13.47 -21.64
N ARG A 170 5.94 14.31 -22.62
CA ARG A 170 6.15 15.76 -22.41
C ARG A 170 4.86 16.47 -21.97
N ALA A 171 3.70 16.08 -22.49
CA ALA A 171 2.45 16.76 -22.20
C ALA A 171 2.03 16.49 -20.75
N ARG A 172 2.02 15.22 -20.31
CA ARG A 172 1.74 14.86 -18.91
C ARG A 172 2.70 15.54 -17.94
N ARG A 173 3.98 15.64 -18.31
CA ARG A 173 4.98 16.31 -17.49
C ARG A 173 4.70 17.80 -17.34
N SER A 174 4.48 18.50 -18.44
CA SER A 174 4.15 19.93 -18.45
C SER A 174 2.87 20.20 -17.64
N ASP A 175 1.83 19.40 -17.87
CA ASP A 175 0.56 19.49 -17.13
C ASP A 175 0.73 19.26 -15.63
N LEU A 176 1.51 18.25 -15.22
CA LEU A 176 1.74 17.97 -13.81
C LEU A 176 2.55 19.09 -13.14
N VAL A 177 3.59 19.62 -13.80
CA VAL A 177 4.37 20.75 -13.29
C VAL A 177 3.49 21.98 -13.13
N ALA A 178 2.71 22.34 -14.15
CA ALA A 178 1.79 23.45 -14.10
C ALA A 178 0.74 23.27 -12.99
N PHE A 179 0.27 22.03 -12.79
CA PHE A 179 -0.62 21.68 -11.70
C PHE A 179 0.02 21.86 -10.32
N VAL A 180 1.24 21.35 -10.12
CA VAL A 180 1.99 21.46 -8.86
C VAL A 180 2.24 22.92 -8.51
N ARG A 181 2.78 23.71 -9.44
CA ARG A 181 3.07 25.14 -9.21
C ARG A 181 1.81 25.94 -8.84
N ARG A 182 0.68 25.65 -9.49
CA ARG A 182 -0.60 26.31 -9.19
C ARG A 182 -1.12 25.99 -7.79
N HIS A 183 -0.83 24.80 -7.28
CA HIS A 183 -1.31 24.34 -5.98
C HIS A 183 -0.21 24.35 -4.91
N TRP A 184 0.92 25.00 -5.15
CA TRP A 184 2.10 24.91 -4.31
C TRP A 184 1.80 25.19 -2.84
N ASP A 185 1.09 26.29 -2.56
CA ASP A 185 0.73 26.69 -1.19
C ASP A 185 -0.25 25.73 -0.50
N ALA A 186 -0.94 24.87 -1.27
CA ALA A 186 -1.83 23.84 -0.76
C ALA A 186 -1.13 22.48 -0.56
N LEU A 187 0.10 22.33 -1.08
CA LEU A 187 0.96 21.18 -0.82
C LEU A 187 1.65 21.43 0.52
N ASP A 188 1.04 20.96 1.60
CA ASP A 188 1.68 21.01 2.92
C ASP A 188 3.07 20.33 2.87
N GLN A 189 4.08 21.04 3.36
CA GLN A 189 5.49 20.61 3.34
C GLN A 189 6.06 20.39 1.91
N ALA A 190 5.74 21.24 0.93
CA ALA A 190 6.20 21.06 -0.47
C ALA A 190 7.74 20.96 -0.65
N GLU A 191 8.54 21.28 0.36
CA GLU A 191 10.00 21.21 0.34
C GLU A 191 10.52 19.81 -0.03
N TRP A 192 9.92 18.73 0.48
CA TRP A 192 10.33 17.37 0.14
C TRP A 192 10.17 17.09 -1.37
N PHE A 193 9.16 17.67 -2.01
CA PHE A 193 8.93 17.50 -3.43
C PHE A 193 9.92 18.31 -4.26
N ALA A 194 10.28 19.52 -3.79
CA ALA A 194 11.34 20.32 -4.41
C ALA A 194 12.70 19.62 -4.34
N GLU A 195 12.99 18.86 -3.28
CA GLU A 195 14.22 18.05 -3.19
C GLU A 195 14.23 16.91 -4.22
N LEU A 196 13.10 16.25 -4.44
CA LEU A 196 12.98 15.14 -5.39
C LEU A 196 12.88 15.61 -6.85
N TRP A 197 12.25 16.75 -7.09
CA TRP A 197 12.05 17.33 -8.42
C TRP A 197 12.15 18.86 -8.42
N PRO A 198 13.37 19.42 -8.34
CA PRO A 198 13.58 20.87 -8.20
C PRO A 198 12.92 21.70 -9.31
N ASP A 199 12.99 21.22 -10.55
CA ASP A 199 12.42 21.91 -11.71
C ASP A 199 10.89 22.07 -11.62
N ALA A 200 10.19 21.26 -10.83
CA ALA A 200 8.74 21.36 -10.65
C ALA A 200 8.32 22.45 -9.64
N ALA A 201 9.27 22.98 -8.85
CA ALA A 201 8.99 24.03 -7.87
C ALA A 201 8.65 25.39 -8.52
N PRO A 202 8.03 26.33 -7.79
CA PRO A 202 7.86 27.70 -8.25
C PRO A 202 9.21 28.34 -8.56
N GLY A 203 9.30 29.05 -9.69
CA GLY A 203 10.55 29.64 -10.16
C GLY A 203 11.48 28.70 -10.93
N GLY A 204 11.10 27.42 -11.12
CA GLY A 204 11.77 26.52 -12.06
C GLY A 204 11.60 26.94 -13.53
N PRO A 205 12.20 26.20 -14.49
CA PRO A 205 12.14 26.51 -15.93
C PRO A 205 10.70 26.42 -16.48
N ASP A 206 10.50 26.78 -17.75
CA ASP A 206 9.18 26.62 -18.39
C ASP A 206 8.70 25.16 -18.24
N PRO A 207 7.42 24.89 -17.89
CA PRO A 207 6.89 23.53 -17.77
C PRO A 207 7.19 22.62 -18.96
N ASP A 208 7.27 23.18 -20.17
CA ASP A 208 7.57 22.44 -21.40
C ASP A 208 9.05 22.07 -21.55
N GLU A 209 9.93 22.65 -20.73
CA GLU A 209 11.38 22.43 -20.70
C GLU A 209 11.82 21.55 -19.52
N VAL A 210 10.93 21.32 -18.55
CA VAL A 210 11.21 20.49 -17.36
C VAL A 210 11.59 19.07 -17.77
N ARG A 211 12.60 18.50 -17.10
CA ARG A 211 12.98 17.09 -17.24
C ARG A 211 12.21 16.23 -16.25
N ALA A 212 11.94 14.97 -16.61
CA ALA A 212 11.34 14.02 -15.68
C ALA A 212 12.29 13.77 -14.50
N PRO A 213 11.76 13.58 -13.27
CA PRO A 213 12.58 13.27 -12.12
C PRO A 213 13.12 11.84 -12.22
N SER A 214 14.07 11.51 -11.36
CA SER A 214 14.56 10.13 -11.25
C SER A 214 13.49 9.23 -10.64
N ASP A 215 12.93 8.31 -11.44
CA ASP A 215 11.98 7.29 -10.96
C ASP A 215 12.58 6.53 -9.76
N ALA A 216 13.81 6.04 -9.88
CA ALA A 216 14.50 5.30 -8.82
C ALA A 216 14.61 6.09 -7.50
N ALA A 217 14.88 7.40 -7.55
CA ALA A 217 14.97 8.23 -6.35
C ALA A 217 13.61 8.38 -5.67
N ILE A 218 12.55 8.60 -6.46
CA ILE A 218 11.18 8.67 -5.94
C ILE A 218 10.74 7.32 -5.39
N GLN A 219 11.01 6.22 -6.08
CA GLN A 219 10.69 4.88 -5.60
C GLN A 219 11.35 4.60 -4.25
N GLU A 220 12.64 4.89 -4.12
CA GLU A 220 13.37 4.67 -2.86
C GLU A 220 12.76 5.49 -1.72
N TRP A 221 12.44 6.77 -1.97
CA TRP A 221 11.80 7.63 -0.97
C TRP A 221 10.45 7.07 -0.50
N VAL A 222 9.59 6.64 -1.43
CA VAL A 222 8.27 6.08 -1.11
C VAL A 222 8.41 4.73 -0.38
N ARG A 223 9.23 3.82 -0.91
CA ARG A 223 9.33 2.44 -0.42
C ARG A 223 9.99 2.35 0.95
N ARG A 224 10.97 3.22 1.26
CA ARG A 224 11.65 3.23 2.56
C ARG A 224 10.67 3.43 3.72
N GLY A 225 9.67 4.29 3.55
CA GLY A 225 8.66 4.54 4.58
C GLY A 225 7.52 3.52 4.62
N LEU A 226 7.10 3.00 3.45
CA LEU A 226 5.88 2.21 3.33
C LEU A 226 6.10 0.69 3.29
N PHE A 227 7.23 0.21 2.76
CA PHE A 227 7.44 -1.20 2.45
C PHE A 227 8.68 -1.81 3.11
N GLY A 228 9.21 -1.19 4.16
CA GLY A 228 10.21 -1.85 5.00
C GLY A 228 9.71 -3.22 5.50
N PRO A 229 10.60 -4.22 5.71
CA PRO A 229 10.21 -5.48 6.33
C PRO A 229 9.63 -5.21 7.72
N LEU A 230 8.58 -5.92 8.09
CA LEU A 230 8.09 -5.85 9.45
C LEU A 230 9.15 -6.44 10.40
N PRO A 231 9.41 -5.81 11.56
CA PRO A 231 10.35 -6.36 12.55
C PRO A 231 9.91 -7.79 12.90
N PRO A 232 10.83 -8.72 13.22
CA PRO A 232 10.44 -10.06 13.63
C PRO A 232 9.48 -10.01 14.84
N PRO A 233 8.58 -10.99 15.00
CA PRO A 233 7.77 -11.07 16.22
C PRO A 233 8.69 -11.11 17.46
N PRO A 234 8.27 -10.52 18.60
CA PRO A 234 9.04 -10.59 19.83
C PRO A 234 9.29 -12.06 20.23
N PRO A 235 10.41 -12.35 20.93
CA PRO A 235 10.73 -13.69 21.40
C PRO A 235 9.70 -14.24 22.40
#